data_AF-A0AA35LTR3-F1
#
_entry.id   AF-A0AA35LTR3-F1
#
_cell.length_a   1.000
_cell.length_b   1.000
_cell.length_c   1.000
_cell.angle_alpha   90.00
_cell.angle_beta   90.00
_cell.angle_gamma   90.00
#
_symmetry.space_group_name_H-M   'P 1'
#
loop_
_entity.id
_entity.type
_entity.pdbx_description
1 polymer ?
#
loop_
_entity_poly.entity_id
_entity_poly.type
_entity_poly.pdbx_seq_one_letter_code
_entity_poly.pdbx_strand_id
1 'polypeptide(L)'
;MAGQIEKDLEAWTRKLPEAIRPMELSTQGPSLRGVRDVQWVKRQRLVLNLRYHNLRILLFGSFLLRSTAQERATRSDTKTGIQKCLESAKETIETIYQTYQHSDFFRTWFYNTTYTVFAASIILVYMAQEVVESEMQPLLRLVDMAIEILMIMDECVVALQAAKLLQGAREKATQKSSPQAVAATNPETSWPDGMVYLNHYWGPLNLFDGDLDQNLDMSLIDFNAASLFISMPH
;
A
#
# COMPACT_ATOMS: atom_id res chain seq x y z
N MET A 1 -4.94 -19.21 9.00
CA MET A 1 -5.49 -18.86 7.67
C MET A 1 -4.47 -18.12 6.82
N ALA A 2 -4.00 -16.93 7.22
CA ALA A 2 -3.05 -16.14 6.42
C ALA A 2 -1.78 -16.90 6.00
N GLY A 3 -1.12 -17.60 6.95
CA GLY A 3 0.08 -18.39 6.64
C GLY A 3 -0.14 -19.57 5.68
N GLN A 4 -1.36 -20.09 5.54
CA GLN A 4 -1.65 -21.13 4.54
C GLN A 4 -1.80 -20.51 3.16
N ILE A 5 -2.55 -19.41 3.05
CA ILE A 5 -2.72 -18.66 1.80
C ILE A 5 -1.36 -18.18 1.27
N GLU A 6 -0.47 -17.74 2.16
CA GLU A 6 0.89 -17.37 1.77
C GLU A 6 1.68 -18.56 1.18
N LYS A 7 1.66 -19.72 1.85
CA LYS A 7 2.32 -20.92 1.33
C LYS A 7 1.79 -21.31 -0.04
N ASP A 8 0.48 -21.20 -0.25
CA ASP A 8 -0.16 -21.49 -1.52
C ASP A 8 0.24 -20.46 -2.59
N LEU A 9 0.33 -19.18 -2.23
CA LEU A 9 0.80 -18.09 -3.10
C LEU A 9 2.27 -18.28 -3.50
N GLU A 10 3.14 -18.65 -2.57
CA GLU A 10 4.55 -18.97 -2.85
C GLU A 10 4.67 -20.21 -3.75
N ALA A 11 3.85 -21.24 -3.49
CA ALA A 11 3.83 -22.45 -4.30
C ALA A 11 3.35 -22.15 -5.72
N TRP A 12 2.34 -21.30 -5.89
CA TRP A 12 1.91 -20.80 -7.19
C TRP A 12 3.02 -20.01 -7.88
N THR A 13 3.71 -19.12 -7.16
CA THR A 13 4.77 -18.29 -7.71
C THR A 13 5.96 -19.13 -8.21
N ARG A 14 6.30 -20.22 -7.50
CA ARG A 14 7.34 -21.17 -7.92
C ARG A 14 6.99 -21.92 -9.21
N LYS A 15 5.70 -22.08 -9.53
CA LYS A 15 5.24 -22.72 -10.78
C LYS A 15 5.29 -21.80 -12.00
N LEU A 16 5.48 -20.49 -11.80
CA LEU A 16 5.60 -19.54 -12.91
C LEU A 16 6.92 -19.76 -13.68
N PRO A 17 6.92 -19.53 -15.01
CA PRO A 17 8.15 -19.49 -15.80
C PRO A 17 9.16 -18.52 -15.16
N GLU A 18 10.42 -18.94 -15.09
CA GLU A 18 11.50 -18.19 -14.42
C GLU A 18 11.60 -16.74 -14.93
N ALA A 19 11.41 -16.56 -16.23
CA ALA A 19 11.46 -15.25 -16.88
C ALA A 19 10.39 -14.26 -16.41
N ILE A 20 9.30 -14.66 -15.76
CA ILE A 20 8.24 -13.74 -15.31
C ILE A 20 7.99 -13.82 -13.80
N ARG A 21 8.82 -14.55 -13.06
CA ARG A 21 8.66 -14.70 -11.61
C ARG A 21 8.94 -13.35 -10.89
N PRO A 22 8.14 -12.98 -9.87
CA PRO A 22 8.42 -11.87 -8.95
C PRO A 22 9.85 -11.89 -8.39
N MET A 23 10.41 -10.71 -8.15
CA MET A 23 11.85 -10.51 -8.00
C MET A 23 12.40 -11.09 -6.69
N GLU A 24 11.67 -11.00 -5.58
CA GLU A 24 12.05 -11.56 -4.27
C GLU A 24 12.24 -13.09 -4.29
N LEU A 25 11.59 -13.79 -5.21
CA LEU A 25 11.58 -15.26 -5.30
C LEU A 25 12.47 -15.78 -6.45
N SER A 26 13.17 -14.87 -7.13
CA SER A 26 14.15 -15.25 -8.14
C SER A 26 15.45 -15.64 -7.40
N THR A 27 15.77 -16.93 -7.40
CA THR A 27 17.00 -17.48 -6.79
C THR A 27 18.28 -17.03 -7.49
N GLN A 28 18.16 -16.32 -8.62
CA GLN A 28 19.29 -15.73 -9.31
C GLN A 28 19.49 -14.30 -8.83
N GLY A 29 20.67 -14.00 -8.29
CA GLY A 29 21.10 -12.64 -8.00
C GLY A 29 21.03 -11.73 -9.24
N PRO A 30 21.21 -10.41 -9.08
CA PRO A 30 21.06 -9.44 -10.16
C PRO A 30 21.89 -9.86 -11.38
N SER A 31 21.20 -10.28 -12.45
CA SER A 31 21.80 -10.83 -13.67
C SER A 31 21.52 -9.91 -14.84
N LEU A 32 22.57 -9.50 -15.54
CA LEU A 32 22.45 -8.67 -16.75
C LEU A 32 21.72 -9.40 -17.89
N ARG A 33 21.48 -10.71 -17.78
CA ARG A 33 20.73 -11.47 -18.80
C ARG A 33 19.33 -10.89 -19.03
N GLY A 34 18.68 -10.40 -17.98
CA GLY A 34 17.33 -9.82 -18.08
C GLY A 34 17.25 -8.49 -18.85
N VAL A 35 18.39 -7.82 -19.08
CA VAL A 35 18.43 -6.58 -19.88
C VAL A 35 18.00 -6.86 -21.33
N ARG A 36 18.30 -8.05 -21.85
CA ARG A 36 17.96 -8.48 -23.21
C ARG A 36 16.56 -9.07 -23.35
N ASP A 37 15.79 -9.16 -22.26
CA ASP A 37 14.45 -9.71 -22.32
C ASP A 37 13.54 -8.84 -23.21
N VAL A 38 12.68 -9.51 -23.97
CA VAL A 38 11.65 -8.86 -24.77
C VAL A 38 10.68 -8.09 -23.86
N GLN A 39 10.17 -6.96 -24.35
CA GLN A 39 9.42 -6.00 -23.53
C GLN A 39 8.22 -6.60 -22.81
N TRP A 40 7.51 -7.54 -23.43
CA TRP A 40 6.34 -8.18 -22.81
C TRP A 40 6.72 -9.01 -21.57
N VAL A 41 7.89 -9.65 -21.56
CA VAL A 41 8.39 -10.42 -20.40
C VAL A 41 8.66 -9.49 -19.23
N LYS A 42 9.32 -8.36 -19.50
CA LYS A 42 9.61 -7.32 -18.48
C LYS A 42 8.31 -6.77 -17.87
N ARG A 43 7.34 -6.44 -18.72
CA ARG A 43 6.01 -5.95 -18.27
C ARG A 43 5.27 -7.01 -17.46
N GLN A 44 5.24 -8.25 -17.92
CA GLN A 44 4.58 -9.34 -17.22
C GLN A 44 5.20 -9.59 -15.84
N ARG A 45 6.53 -9.61 -15.76
CA ARG A 45 7.27 -9.76 -14.50
C ARG A 45 6.93 -8.64 -13.52
N LEU A 46 6.94 -7.39 -14.00
CA LEU A 46 6.61 -6.22 -13.20
C LEU A 46 5.16 -6.26 -12.66
N VAL A 47 4.18 -6.54 -13.53
CA VAL A 47 2.77 -6.65 -13.12
C VAL A 47 2.59 -7.77 -12.09
N LEU A 48 3.23 -8.92 -12.29
CA LEU A 48 3.16 -10.02 -11.34
C LEU A 48 3.82 -9.67 -10.00
N ASN A 49 4.94 -8.95 -10.01
CA ASN A 49 5.61 -8.46 -8.81
C ASN A 49 4.68 -7.55 -8.00
N LEU A 50 4.10 -6.53 -8.63
CA LEU A 50 3.19 -5.60 -7.98
C LEU A 50 1.94 -6.30 -7.41
N ARG A 51 1.36 -7.25 -8.16
CA ARG A 51 0.20 -8.02 -7.68
C ARG A 51 0.55 -8.93 -6.50
N TYR A 52 1.73 -9.54 -6.53
CA TYR A 52 2.22 -10.36 -5.43
C TYR A 52 2.33 -9.55 -4.14
N HIS A 53 2.95 -8.38 -4.19
CA HIS A 53 3.06 -7.49 -3.03
C HIS A 53 1.72 -6.92 -2.59
N ASN A 54 0.85 -6.53 -3.51
CA ASN A 54 -0.49 -6.06 -3.17
C ASN A 54 -1.31 -7.13 -2.43
N LEU A 55 -1.25 -8.39 -2.87
CA LEU A 55 -1.88 -9.50 -2.16
C LEU A 55 -1.29 -9.72 -0.77
N ARG A 56 0.04 -9.60 -0.61
CA ARG A 56 0.68 -9.68 0.72
C ARG A 56 0.25 -8.53 1.63
N ILE A 57 0.15 -7.31 1.12
CA ILE A 57 -0.39 -6.16 1.86
C ILE A 57 -1.80 -6.46 2.36
N LEU A 58 -2.69 -6.97 1.50
CA LEU A 58 -4.07 -7.29 1.89
C LEU A 58 -4.12 -8.44 2.90
N LEU A 59 -3.32 -9.48 2.69
CA LEU A 59 -3.28 -10.67 3.53
C LEU A 59 -2.80 -10.34 4.95
N PHE A 60 -1.72 -9.58 5.05
CA PHE A 60 -1.04 -9.30 6.31
C PHE A 60 -1.42 -7.97 6.96
N GLY A 61 -1.99 -7.03 6.20
CA GLY A 61 -2.46 -5.75 6.72
C GLY A 61 -3.50 -5.90 7.81
N SER A 62 -4.28 -6.99 7.80
CA SER A 62 -5.21 -7.33 8.86
C SER A 62 -4.55 -7.46 10.25
N PHE A 63 -3.30 -7.91 10.34
CA PHE A 63 -2.57 -7.96 11.61
C PHE A 63 -2.25 -6.57 12.15
N LEU A 64 -1.86 -5.64 11.27
CA LEU A 64 -1.62 -4.25 11.66
C LEU A 64 -2.93 -3.55 12.09
N LEU A 65 -4.00 -3.78 11.33
CA LEU A 65 -5.26 -3.08 11.47
C LEU A 65 -6.17 -3.61 12.60
N ARG A 66 -6.07 -4.90 12.94
CA ARG A 66 -7.01 -5.56 13.87
C ARG A 66 -6.38 -6.04 15.16
N SER A 67 -5.06 -6.20 15.21
CA SER A 67 -4.40 -6.66 16.44
C SER A 67 -4.22 -5.54 17.44
N THR A 68 -4.41 -5.86 18.71
CA THR A 68 -4.13 -4.96 19.83
C THR A 68 -2.62 -4.82 20.05
N ALA A 69 -2.19 -3.73 20.71
CA ALA A 69 -0.77 -3.54 21.06
C ALA A 69 -0.18 -4.73 21.84
N GLN A 70 -0.98 -5.34 22.73
CA GLN A 70 -0.56 -6.51 23.49
C GLN A 70 -0.35 -7.75 22.60
N GLU A 71 -1.25 -8.00 21.65
CA GLU A 71 -1.10 -9.10 20.70
C GLU A 71 0.13 -8.91 19.80
N ARG A 72 0.42 -7.68 19.40
CA ARG A 72 1.60 -7.35 18.59
C ARG A 72 2.91 -7.54 19.36
N ALA A 73 2.91 -7.25 20.67
CA ALA A 73 4.07 -7.46 21.53
C ALA A 73 4.32 -8.95 21.85
N THR A 74 3.27 -9.76 21.94
CA THR A 74 3.36 -11.14 22.48
C THR A 74 3.31 -12.24 21.43
N ARG A 75 2.65 -12.02 20.28
CA ARG A 75 2.43 -13.05 19.27
C ARG A 75 3.43 -12.92 18.12
N SER A 76 4.35 -13.89 18.04
CA SER A 76 5.36 -13.97 16.97
C SER A 76 4.75 -13.91 15.56
N ASP A 77 3.63 -14.61 15.34
CA ASP A 77 2.94 -14.62 14.04
C ASP A 77 2.42 -13.25 13.63
N THR A 78 1.89 -12.47 14.58
CA THR A 78 1.38 -11.12 14.33
C THR A 78 2.52 -10.18 13.95
N LYS A 79 3.63 -10.21 14.70
CA LYS A 79 4.83 -9.42 14.40
C LYS A 79 5.40 -9.77 13.02
N THR A 80 5.48 -11.06 12.71
CA THR A 80 5.94 -11.56 11.41
C THR A 80 5.01 -11.09 10.29
N GLY A 81 3.70 -11.16 10.49
CA GLY A 81 2.71 -10.67 9.53
C GLY A 81 2.88 -9.17 9.26
N ILE A 82 2.96 -8.35 10.31
CA ILE A 82 3.16 -6.90 10.19
C ILE A 82 4.43 -6.59 9.40
N GLN A 83 5.53 -7.26 9.69
CA GLN A 83 6.78 -7.08 8.96
C GLN A 83 6.64 -7.41 7.48
N LYS A 84 6.00 -8.54 7.13
CA LYS A 84 5.74 -8.92 5.74
C LYS A 84 4.85 -7.93 4.99
N CYS A 85 3.86 -7.37 5.68
CA CYS A 85 3.00 -6.31 5.15
C CYS A 85 3.82 -5.06 4.84
N LEU A 86 4.63 -4.63 5.81
CA LEU A 86 5.46 -3.44 5.70
C LEU A 86 6.49 -3.57 4.57
N GLU A 87 7.21 -4.70 4.50
CA GLU A 87 8.16 -4.99 3.41
C GLU A 87 7.47 -4.92 2.04
N SER A 88 6.28 -5.52 1.92
CA SER A 88 5.53 -5.48 0.66
C SER A 88 5.06 -4.07 0.29
N ALA A 89 4.73 -3.23 1.27
CA ALA A 89 4.39 -1.83 1.05
C ALA A 89 5.61 -1.03 0.55
N LYS A 90 6.78 -1.22 1.17
CA LYS A 90 8.05 -0.60 0.74
C LYS A 90 8.36 -0.97 -0.71
N GLU A 91 8.37 -2.27 -1.01
CA GLU A 91 8.71 -2.79 -2.34
C GLU A 91 7.74 -2.30 -3.42
N THR A 92 6.44 -2.18 -3.09
CA THR A 92 5.42 -1.65 -4.00
C THR A 92 5.73 -0.20 -4.40
N ILE A 93 6.00 0.67 -3.44
CA ILE A 93 6.29 2.09 -3.70
C ILE A 93 7.58 2.22 -4.50
N GLU A 94 8.65 1.55 -4.08
CA GLU A 94 9.94 1.62 -4.76
C GLU A 94 9.85 1.11 -6.20
N THR A 95 9.19 -0.03 -6.41
CA THR A 95 8.99 -0.60 -7.75
C THR A 95 8.21 0.35 -8.66
N ILE A 96 7.10 0.93 -8.18
CA ILE A 96 6.30 1.87 -8.98
C ILE A 96 7.11 3.12 -9.29
N TYR A 97 7.80 3.69 -8.30
CA TYR A 97 8.62 4.89 -8.48
C TYR A 97 9.71 4.68 -9.53
N GLN A 98 10.50 3.62 -9.40
CA GLN A 98 11.56 3.29 -10.36
C GLN A 98 11.00 3.00 -11.75
N THR A 99 9.84 2.34 -11.83
CA THR A 99 9.17 2.09 -13.10
C THR A 99 8.77 3.40 -13.79
N TYR A 100 8.23 4.36 -13.03
CA TYR A 100 7.83 5.67 -13.55
C TYR A 100 9.01 6.46 -14.10
N GLN A 101 10.21 6.29 -13.55
CA GLN A 101 11.43 6.94 -14.06
C GLN A 101 11.86 6.41 -15.44
N HIS A 102 11.45 5.20 -15.83
CA HIS A 102 12.01 4.50 -16.99
C HIS A 102 10.97 4.02 -18.01
N SER A 103 9.68 4.04 -17.69
CA SER A 103 8.63 3.42 -18.52
C SER A 103 7.33 4.23 -18.51
N ASP A 104 7.15 5.03 -19.57
CA ASP A 104 5.94 5.87 -19.75
C ASP A 104 4.66 5.02 -19.79
N PHE A 105 4.72 3.79 -20.35
CA PHE A 105 3.58 2.88 -20.43
C PHE A 105 2.93 2.61 -19.07
N PHE A 106 3.73 2.57 -18.00
CA PHE A 106 3.20 2.26 -16.69
C PHE A 106 2.51 3.45 -16.03
N ARG A 107 2.77 4.68 -16.49
CA ARG A 107 2.16 5.89 -15.93
C ARG A 107 0.65 5.94 -16.14
N THR A 108 0.15 5.32 -17.21
CA THR A 108 -1.29 5.27 -17.54
C THR A 108 -2.03 4.11 -16.88
N TRP A 109 -1.35 3.29 -16.06
CA TRP A 109 -1.98 2.11 -15.47
C TRP A 109 -2.73 2.47 -14.18
N PHE A 110 -4.07 2.48 -14.25
CA PHE A 110 -4.94 2.97 -13.18
C PHE A 110 -4.75 2.24 -11.83
N TYR A 111 -4.32 0.98 -11.84
CA TYR A 111 -4.06 0.22 -10.61
C TYR A 111 -2.92 0.78 -9.77
N ASN A 112 -2.01 1.57 -10.37
CA ASN A 112 -0.92 2.19 -9.63
C ASN A 112 -1.44 3.15 -8.55
N THR A 113 -2.52 3.90 -8.80
CA THR A 113 -3.14 4.75 -7.79
C THR A 113 -3.52 3.93 -6.56
N THR A 114 -4.28 2.86 -6.74
CA THR A 114 -4.74 1.99 -5.64
C THR A 114 -3.57 1.35 -4.90
N TYR A 115 -2.58 0.81 -5.62
CA TYR A 115 -1.43 0.14 -5.01
C TYR A 115 -0.57 1.11 -4.21
N THR A 116 -0.29 2.29 -4.76
CA THR A 116 0.46 3.36 -4.09
C THR A 116 -0.26 3.85 -2.84
N VAL A 117 -1.57 4.11 -2.94
CA VAL A 117 -2.38 4.55 -1.80
C VAL A 117 -2.38 3.49 -0.71
N PHE A 118 -2.65 2.22 -1.02
CA PHE A 118 -2.66 1.16 -0.01
C PHE A 118 -1.29 0.98 0.64
N ALA A 119 -0.20 0.97 -0.13
CA ALA A 119 1.14 0.84 0.41
C ALA A 119 1.52 2.01 1.33
N ALA A 120 1.33 3.25 0.89
CA ALA A 120 1.64 4.44 1.69
C ALA A 120 0.81 4.49 2.98
N SER A 121 -0.46 4.09 2.88
CA SER A 121 -1.37 4.09 4.02
C SER A 121 -0.99 3.03 5.05
N ILE A 122 -0.52 1.85 4.64
CA ILE A 122 0.07 0.84 5.55
C ILE A 122 1.28 1.41 6.29
N ILE A 123 2.18 2.09 5.58
CA ILE A 123 3.36 2.72 6.20
C ILE A 123 2.92 3.76 7.23
N LEU A 124 1.98 4.63 6.90
CA LEU A 124 1.49 5.66 7.82
C LEU A 124 0.79 5.08 9.06
N VAL A 125 0.01 4.00 8.90
CA VAL A 125 -0.61 3.32 10.03
C VAL A 125 0.43 2.64 10.91
N TYR A 126 1.42 1.97 10.31
CA TYR A 126 2.53 1.39 11.04
C TYR A 126 3.29 2.46 11.82
N MET A 127 3.54 3.61 11.18
CA MET A 127 4.16 4.76 11.82
C MET A 127 3.39 5.28 13.02
N ALA A 128 2.06 5.37 12.90
CA ALA A 128 1.20 5.85 13.97
C ALA A 128 1.11 4.88 15.17
N GLN A 129 1.51 3.62 15.00
CA GLN A 129 1.26 2.55 15.97
C GLN A 129 2.53 1.95 16.58
N GLU A 130 3.58 1.71 15.77
CA GLU A 130 4.69 0.82 16.16
C GLU A 130 6.06 1.23 15.59
N VAL A 131 6.29 2.50 15.26
CA VAL A 131 7.58 2.91 14.69
C VAL A 131 8.66 3.05 15.72
N VAL A 132 9.81 2.44 15.43
CA VAL A 132 11.07 2.77 16.10
C VAL A 132 11.61 4.04 15.48
N GLU A 133 12.07 4.99 16.29
CA GLU A 133 12.58 6.30 15.83
C GLU A 133 13.56 6.19 14.65
N SER A 134 14.41 5.16 14.63
CA SER A 134 15.37 4.89 13.56
C SER A 134 14.74 4.59 12.19
N GLU A 135 13.50 4.10 12.15
CA GLU A 135 12.77 3.76 10.93
C GLU A 135 11.88 4.89 10.43
N MET A 136 11.63 5.93 11.25
CA MET A 136 10.71 7.01 10.91
C MET A 136 11.14 7.75 9.63
N GLN A 137 12.41 8.15 9.53
CA GLN A 137 12.92 8.90 8.37
C GLN A 137 12.92 8.07 7.07
N PRO A 138 13.41 6.81 7.06
CA PRO A 138 13.26 5.94 5.89
C PRO A 138 11.80 5.77 5.42
N LEU A 139 10.86 5.59 6.36
CA LEU A 139 9.45 5.40 6.03
C LEU A 139 8.80 6.68 5.50
N LEU A 140 9.13 7.85 6.06
CA LEU A 140 8.66 9.14 5.54
C LEU A 140 9.08 9.37 4.09
N ARG A 141 10.33 9.00 3.73
CA ARG A 141 10.80 9.11 2.35
C ARG A 141 9.98 8.26 1.38
N LEU A 142 9.53 7.08 1.80
CA LEU A 142 8.66 6.24 0.98
C LEU A 142 7.27 6.85 0.82
N VAL A 143 6.74 7.47 1.88
CA VAL A 143 5.48 8.23 1.78
C VAL A 143 5.64 9.42 0.83
N ASP A 144 6.77 10.13 0.86
CA ASP A 144 7.08 11.21 -0.08
C ASP A 144 7.13 10.71 -1.53
N MET A 145 7.79 9.57 -1.78
CA MET A 145 7.80 8.94 -3.10
C MET A 145 6.39 8.56 -3.58
N ALA A 146 5.55 8.04 -2.68
CA ALA A 146 4.16 7.70 -3.00
C ALA A 146 3.33 8.95 -3.36
N ILE A 147 3.50 10.05 -2.62
CA ILE A 147 2.87 11.33 -2.93
C ILE A 147 3.33 11.84 -4.30
N GLU A 148 4.63 11.78 -4.60
CA GLU A 148 5.17 12.19 -5.90
C GLU A 148 4.60 11.36 -7.06
N ILE A 149 4.51 10.03 -6.90
CA ILE A 149 3.85 9.13 -7.87
C ILE A 149 2.41 9.59 -8.14
N LEU A 150 1.65 9.89 -7.10
CA LEU A 150 0.25 10.28 -7.26
C LEU A 150 0.10 11.68 -7.87
N MET A 151 1.01 12.60 -7.56
CA MET A 151 1.02 13.95 -8.13
C MET A 151 1.36 13.97 -9.61
N ILE A 152 2.23 13.07 -10.08
CA ILE A 152 2.58 12.99 -11.51
C ILE A 152 1.49 12.28 -12.35
N MET A 153 0.50 11.66 -11.70
CA MET A 153 -0.72 11.14 -12.35
C MET A 153 -1.78 12.25 -12.44
N ASP A 154 -1.41 13.42 -12.97
CA ASP A 154 -2.21 14.64 -12.96
C ASP A 154 -3.52 14.57 -13.77
N GLU A 155 -3.57 13.67 -14.76
CA GLU A 155 -4.81 13.33 -15.47
C GLU A 155 -5.81 12.52 -14.61
N CYS A 156 -5.38 11.95 -13.49
CA CYS A 156 -6.20 11.17 -12.57
C CYS A 156 -6.60 11.99 -11.34
N VAL A 157 -7.82 12.54 -11.34
CA VAL A 157 -8.36 13.32 -10.21
C VAL A 157 -8.28 12.55 -8.89
N VAL A 158 -8.57 11.24 -8.91
CA VAL A 158 -8.49 10.39 -7.71
C VAL A 158 -7.06 10.31 -7.17
N ALA A 159 -6.05 10.23 -8.04
CA ALA A 159 -4.65 10.23 -7.62
C ALA A 159 -4.26 11.55 -6.95
N LEU A 160 -4.64 12.68 -7.54
CA LEU A 160 -4.37 14.00 -6.97
C LEU A 160 -5.05 14.20 -5.60
N GLN A 161 -6.28 13.73 -5.43
CA GLN A 161 -6.96 13.79 -4.13
C GLN A 161 -6.28 12.88 -3.11
N ALA A 162 -5.92 11.66 -3.50
CA ALA A 162 -5.19 10.75 -2.63
C ALA A 162 -3.82 11.31 -2.22
N ALA A 163 -3.11 12.01 -3.12
CA ALA A 163 -1.86 12.68 -2.79
C ALA A 163 -2.04 13.70 -1.65
N LYS A 164 -3.08 14.54 -1.72
CA LYS A 164 -3.40 15.53 -0.67
C LYS A 164 -3.73 14.86 0.67
N LEU A 165 -4.49 13.78 0.65
CA LEU A 165 -4.81 13.02 1.85
C LEU A 165 -3.55 12.42 2.51
N LEU A 166 -2.66 11.84 1.71
CA LEU A 166 -1.39 11.31 2.20
C LEU A 166 -0.46 12.39 2.73
N GLN A 167 -0.41 13.58 2.12
CA GLN A 167 0.32 14.74 2.63
C GLN A 167 -0.17 15.12 4.04
N GLY A 168 -1.48 15.29 4.21
CA GLY A 168 -2.05 15.62 5.53
C GLY A 168 -1.79 14.55 6.59
N ALA A 169 -1.89 13.27 6.23
CA ALA A 169 -1.60 12.17 7.16
C ALA A 169 -0.11 12.10 7.52
N ARG A 170 0.78 12.36 6.56
CA ARG A 170 2.22 12.45 6.78
C ARG A 170 2.57 13.57 7.76
N GLU A 171 2.00 14.77 7.58
CA GLU A 171 2.21 15.89 8.49
C GLU A 171 1.79 15.55 9.93
N LYS A 172 0.61 14.94 10.10
CA LYS A 172 0.14 14.46 11.41
C LYS A 172 1.09 13.42 12.03
N ALA A 173 1.62 12.50 11.23
CA ALA A 173 2.57 11.50 11.70
C ALA A 173 3.88 12.15 12.21
N THR A 174 4.33 13.23 11.59
CA THR A 174 5.52 13.98 12.04
C THR A 174 5.27 14.89 13.25
N GLN A 175 4.03 15.35 13.47
CA GLN A 175 3.70 16.18 14.63
C GLN A 175 3.61 15.35 15.92
N LYS A 176 3.13 14.10 15.83
CA LYS A 176 3.06 13.17 16.97
C LYS A 176 4.43 12.82 17.57
N SER A 177 5.52 12.96 16.83
CA SER A 177 6.89 12.71 17.30
C SER A 177 7.55 13.94 17.97
N SER A 178 6.87 15.10 18.06
CA SER A 178 7.35 16.22 18.88
C SER A 178 7.02 16.00 20.38
N PRO A 179 7.98 16.14 21.32
CA PRO A 179 7.81 15.74 22.74
C PRO A 179 6.77 16.50 23.59
N GLN A 180 5.87 17.30 23.03
CA GLN A 180 5.15 18.33 23.78
C GLN A 180 3.60 18.21 23.80
N ALA A 181 3.04 17.09 23.37
CA ALA A 181 1.59 16.89 23.35
C ALA A 181 1.18 15.55 23.99
N VAL A 182 1.49 15.36 25.28
CA VAL A 182 0.94 14.27 26.08
C VAL A 182 0.23 14.84 27.31
N ALA A 183 -0.81 15.62 27.07
CA ALA A 183 -1.80 15.92 28.10
C ALA A 183 -3.17 16.14 27.45
N ALA A 184 -4.13 15.36 27.93
CA ALA A 184 -5.57 15.40 27.64
C ALA A 184 -6.04 14.76 26.33
N THR A 185 -6.48 13.50 26.43
CA THR A 185 -7.83 13.11 25.98
C THR A 185 -8.25 11.81 26.68
N ASN A 186 -9.37 11.88 27.41
CA ASN A 186 -10.03 10.77 28.10
C ASN A 186 -10.69 9.79 27.10
N PRO A 187 -10.90 8.51 27.48
CA PRO A 187 -11.53 7.51 26.64
C PRO A 187 -13.03 7.43 26.93
N GLU A 188 -13.89 7.72 25.95
CA GLU A 188 -15.25 7.14 25.86
C GLU A 188 -16.01 7.73 24.66
N THR A 189 -16.18 6.94 23.60
CA THR A 189 -17.36 7.06 22.73
C THR A 189 -17.60 5.71 22.05
N SER A 190 -18.61 4.99 22.53
CA SER A 190 -19.18 3.81 21.86
C SER A 190 -20.20 4.28 20.81
N TRP A 191 -20.13 3.73 19.60
CA TRP A 191 -21.10 3.98 18.52
C TRP A 191 -21.63 2.65 17.95
N PRO A 192 -22.90 2.62 17.45
CA PRO A 192 -23.66 1.40 17.20
C PRO A 192 -23.35 0.72 15.86
N ASP A 193 -23.74 -0.54 15.82
CA ASP A 193 -23.40 -1.59 14.85
C ASP A 193 -24.09 -1.44 13.48
N GLY A 194 -23.38 -1.81 12.39
CA GLY A 194 -24.03 -2.28 11.16
C GLY A 194 -23.58 -1.74 9.79
N MET A 195 -22.84 -0.63 9.66
CA MET A 195 -22.51 -0.06 8.33
C MET A 195 -21.11 0.57 8.20
N VAL A 196 -20.13 0.14 8.99
CA VAL A 196 -18.80 0.77 8.99
C VAL A 196 -17.69 -0.27 8.89
N TYR A 197 -17.31 -0.67 7.68
CA TYR A 197 -16.30 -1.72 7.49
C TYR A 197 -14.97 -1.30 6.85
N LEU A 198 -14.79 -0.03 6.45
CA LEU A 198 -13.48 0.47 6.00
C LEU A 198 -13.04 1.77 6.67
N ASN A 199 -13.96 2.66 7.06
CA ASN A 199 -13.62 3.94 7.69
C ASN A 199 -12.99 3.83 9.08
N HIS A 200 -13.33 2.79 9.87
CA HIS A 200 -12.79 2.62 11.23
C HIS A 200 -11.31 2.27 11.29
N TYR A 201 -10.74 1.71 10.22
CA TYR A 201 -9.32 1.32 10.17
C TYR A 201 -8.37 2.53 10.04
N TRP A 202 -8.89 3.69 9.65
CA TRP A 202 -8.14 4.93 9.42
C TRP A 202 -8.41 6.01 10.47
N GLY A 203 -9.23 5.70 11.48
CA GLY A 203 -9.70 6.63 12.52
C GLY A 203 -8.60 7.39 13.30
N PRO A 204 -7.43 6.82 13.63
CA PRO A 204 -6.40 7.56 14.36
C PRO A 204 -5.69 8.65 13.55
N LEU A 205 -5.84 8.65 12.22
CA LEU A 205 -5.19 9.60 11.30
C LEU A 205 -6.12 10.74 10.87
N ASN A 206 -7.41 10.73 11.24
CA ASN A 206 -8.42 11.69 10.76
C ASN A 206 -8.27 11.96 9.25
N LEU A 207 -8.14 10.91 8.45
CA LEU A 207 -8.00 11.01 6.98
C LEU A 207 -9.30 11.46 6.30
N PHE A 208 -10.43 11.41 7.02
CA PHE A 208 -11.77 11.64 6.46
C PHE A 208 -12.60 12.70 7.20
N ASP A 209 -12.04 13.35 8.22
CA ASP A 209 -12.77 14.37 8.98
C ASP A 209 -12.34 15.76 8.51
N GLY A 210 -13.13 16.31 7.58
CA GLY A 210 -12.93 17.62 6.95
C GLY A 210 -13.36 17.62 5.49
N ASP A 211 -14.64 17.97 5.25
CA ASP A 211 -15.20 18.47 3.98
C ASP A 211 -14.84 17.67 2.70
N LEU A 212 -14.78 16.34 2.81
CA LEU A 212 -14.79 15.48 1.64
C LEU A 212 -16.20 15.48 1.06
N ASP A 213 -16.33 16.08 -0.12
CA ASP A 213 -17.46 15.96 -1.03
C ASP A 213 -18.01 14.53 -0.94
N GLN A 214 -19.32 14.38 -0.73
CA GLN A 214 -20.02 13.09 -0.56
C GLN A 214 -19.84 12.12 -1.76
N ASN A 215 -19.08 12.53 -2.78
CA ASN A 215 -18.68 11.76 -3.96
C ASN A 215 -17.39 10.93 -3.78
N LEU A 216 -16.62 11.10 -2.69
CA LEU A 216 -15.42 10.30 -2.39
C LEU A 216 -15.71 9.20 -1.37
N ASP A 217 -16.79 8.46 -1.61
CA ASP A 217 -17.01 7.20 -0.93
C ASP A 217 -16.11 6.11 -1.57
N MET A 218 -15.06 5.73 -0.86
CA MET A 218 -14.19 4.61 -1.26
C MET A 218 -14.92 3.26 -1.23
N SER A 219 -16.12 3.19 -0.65
CA SER A 219 -17.04 2.05 -0.75
C SER A 219 -17.74 1.97 -2.12
N LEU A 220 -17.69 3.05 -2.91
CA LEU A 220 -18.33 3.22 -4.22
C LEU A 220 -17.37 2.96 -5.39
N ILE A 221 -16.10 2.60 -5.13
CA ILE A 221 -15.20 2.11 -6.18
C ILE A 221 -15.62 0.68 -6.54
N ASP A 222 -16.64 0.57 -7.39
CA ASP A 222 -17.02 -0.66 -8.04
C ASP A 222 -15.89 -1.07 -9.00
N PHE A 223 -15.02 -2.00 -8.55
CA PHE A 223 -13.98 -2.63 -9.36
C PHE A 223 -14.56 -3.61 -10.39
N ASN A 224 -15.69 -3.28 -11.01
CA ASN A 224 -16.21 -4.02 -12.14
C ASN A 224 -15.37 -3.66 -13.38
N ALA A 225 -14.22 -4.32 -13.52
CA ALA A 225 -13.25 -4.12 -14.60
C ALA A 225 -13.81 -4.38 -16.01
N ALA A 226 -15.09 -4.75 -16.14
CA ALA A 226 -15.77 -5.02 -17.40
C ALA A 226 -16.47 -3.79 -18.03
N SER A 227 -16.86 -2.78 -17.25
CA SER A 227 -17.66 -1.65 -17.75
C SER A 227 -16.83 -0.49 -18.32
N LEU A 228 -15.54 -0.38 -17.98
CA LEU A 228 -14.64 0.67 -18.48
C LEU A 228 -14.10 0.44 -19.90
N PHE A 229 -14.47 -0.67 -20.56
CA PHE A 229 -13.96 -1.04 -21.90
C PHE A 229 -14.91 -0.74 -23.08
N ILE A 230 -16.08 -0.13 -22.87
CA ILE A 230 -17.10 0.04 -23.95
C ILE A 230 -17.13 1.45 -24.56
N SER A 231 -16.17 2.33 -24.28
CA SER A 231 -16.16 3.65 -24.94
C SER A 231 -14.76 4.15 -25.26
N MET A 232 -14.16 3.60 -26.32
CA MET A 232 -13.26 4.37 -27.18
C MET A 232 -13.75 4.27 -28.63
N PRO A 233 -13.87 5.40 -29.36
CA PRO A 233 -14.26 5.39 -30.76
C PRO A 233 -13.11 4.87 -31.64
N HIS A 234 -13.50 4.17 -32.72
CA HIS A 234 -12.61 3.62 -33.75
C HIS A 234 -11.85 4.68 -34.55
#